data_AF-A0A1X7HK04-F1
#
_entry.id   AF-A0A1X7HK04-F1
#
_cell.length_a   1.000
_cell.length_b   1.000
_cell.length_c   1.000
_cell.angle_alpha   90.00
_cell.angle_beta   90.00
_cell.angle_gamma   90.00
#
_symmetry.space_group_name_H-M   'P 1'
#
loop_
_entity.id
_entity.type
_entity.pdbx_description
1 polymer ?
#
loop_
_entity_poly.entity_id
_entity_poly.type
_entity_poly.pdbx_seq_one_letter_code
_entity_poly.pdbx_strand_id
1 'polypeptide(L)'
;MDQKTLEWMAERVTKGKAIMRKIEELNRTRTGMIICDRMRFFDKHGNTTGHIDSFAKKPDLGSNELIGEINTLVIEAINREITRLEQELAEL
;
A
#
# COMPACT_ATOMS: atom_id res chain seq x y z
N MET A 1 -3.16 -39.70 -7.44
CA MET A 1 -3.23 -38.53 -6.55
C MET A 1 -4.47 -38.72 -5.69
N ASP A 2 -4.32 -38.71 -4.37
CA ASP A 2 -5.43 -38.89 -3.45
C ASP A 2 -6.22 -37.57 -3.25
N GLN A 3 -7.44 -37.69 -2.72
CA GLN A 3 -8.34 -36.55 -2.51
C GLN A 3 -7.77 -35.48 -1.58
N LYS A 4 -7.01 -35.87 -0.54
CA LYS A 4 -6.40 -34.90 0.39
C LYS A 4 -5.32 -34.09 -0.30
N THR A 5 -4.55 -34.71 -1.18
CA THR A 5 -3.56 -34.02 -2.01
C THR A 5 -4.23 -32.97 -2.92
N LEU A 6 -5.39 -33.28 -3.52
CA LEU A 6 -6.14 -32.32 -4.34
C LEU A 6 -6.71 -31.15 -3.52
N GLU A 7 -7.27 -31.44 -2.34
CA GLU A 7 -7.79 -30.42 -1.42
C GLU A 7 -6.68 -29.47 -0.95
N TRP A 8 -5.53 -30.02 -0.57
CA TRP A 8 -4.34 -29.24 -0.19
C TRP A 8 -3.83 -28.34 -1.32
N MET A 9 -3.79 -28.85 -2.55
CA MET A 9 -3.42 -28.05 -3.73
C MET A 9 -4.43 -26.92 -3.98
N ALA A 10 -5.73 -27.20 -3.85
CA ALA A 10 -6.79 -26.20 -4.06
C ALA A 10 -6.73 -25.07 -3.01
N GLU A 11 -6.46 -25.39 -1.75
CA GLU A 11 -6.24 -24.40 -0.70
C GLU A 11 -5.06 -23.49 -1.00
N ARG A 12 -3.94 -24.07 -1.47
CA ARG A 12 -2.72 -23.30 -1.81
C ARG A 12 -2.91 -22.39 -3.00
N VAL A 13 -3.61 -22.85 -4.05
CA VAL A 13 -3.99 -21.99 -5.17
C VAL A 13 -4.87 -20.82 -4.71
N THR A 14 -5.79 -21.08 -3.78
CA THR A 14 -6.68 -20.03 -3.24
C THR A 14 -5.89 -19.00 -2.43
N LYS A 15 -4.99 -19.45 -1.55
CA LYS A 15 -4.10 -18.58 -0.77
C LYS A 15 -3.17 -17.77 -1.69
N GLY A 16 -2.54 -18.41 -2.66
CA GLY A 16 -1.66 -17.74 -3.62
C GLY A 16 -2.38 -16.64 -4.41
N LYS A 17 -3.63 -16.90 -4.85
CA LYS A 17 -4.46 -15.87 -5.52
C LYS A 17 -4.76 -14.68 -4.61
N ALA A 18 -5.05 -14.93 -3.33
CA ALA A 18 -5.32 -13.86 -2.36
C ALA A 18 -4.08 -12.98 -2.12
N ILE A 19 -2.91 -13.60 -1.98
CA ILE A 19 -1.63 -12.90 -1.82
C ILE A 19 -1.31 -12.07 -3.06
N MET A 20 -1.40 -12.64 -4.27
CA MET A 20 -1.16 -11.92 -5.52
C MET A 20 -2.08 -10.70 -5.67
N ARG A 21 -3.37 -10.86 -5.34
CA ARG A 21 -4.32 -9.75 -5.37
C ARG A 21 -3.92 -8.62 -4.41
N LYS A 22 -3.39 -8.95 -3.24
CA LYS A 22 -2.92 -7.96 -2.27
C LYS A 22 -1.67 -7.23 -2.77
N ILE A 23 -0.72 -7.95 -3.37
CA ILE A 23 0.47 -7.36 -4.00
C ILE A 23 0.06 -6.39 -5.12
N GLU A 24 -0.91 -6.75 -5.96
CA GLU A 24 -1.42 -5.84 -7.00
C GLU A 24 -2.04 -4.57 -6.43
N GLU A 25 -2.85 -4.68 -5.36
CA GLU A 25 -3.45 -3.54 -4.68
C GLU A 25 -2.36 -2.60 -4.15
N LEU A 26 -1.38 -3.15 -3.44
CA LEU A 26 -0.25 -2.40 -2.88
C LEU A 26 0.59 -1.71 -3.96
N ASN A 27 0.84 -2.40 -5.09
CA ASN A 27 1.54 -1.82 -6.23
C ASN A 27 0.78 -0.63 -6.84
N ARG A 28 -0.56 -0.70 -6.94
CA ARG A 28 -1.38 0.43 -7.41
C ARG A 28 -1.29 1.61 -6.45
N THR A 29 -1.40 1.37 -5.15
CA THR A 29 -1.26 2.41 -4.12
C THR A 29 0.12 3.06 -4.18
N ARG A 30 1.19 2.27 -4.29
CA ARG A 30 2.57 2.79 -4.41
C ARG A 30 2.73 3.73 -5.60
N THR A 31 2.24 3.32 -6.77
CA THR A 31 2.31 4.15 -7.99
C THR A 31 1.53 5.44 -7.83
N GLY A 32 0.35 5.41 -7.18
CA GLY A 32 -0.43 6.61 -6.90
C GLY A 32 0.27 7.59 -5.93
N MET A 33 1.07 7.09 -4.99
CA MET A 33 1.80 7.93 -4.03
C MET A 33 2.98 8.68 -4.64
N ILE A 34 3.61 8.14 -5.68
CA ILE A 34 4.69 8.83 -6.42
C ILE A 34 4.20 10.15 -7.03
N ILE A 35 2.89 10.28 -7.27
CA ILE A 35 2.25 11.45 -7.90
C ILE A 35 1.48 12.30 -6.85
N CYS A 36 1.70 12.05 -5.56
CA CYS A 36 0.91 12.70 -4.50
C CYS A 36 1.54 14.03 -4.06
N ASP A 37 0.99 15.13 -4.56
CA ASP A 37 1.35 16.51 -4.22
C ASP A 37 0.44 17.15 -3.16
N ARG A 38 -0.61 16.44 -2.76
CA ARG A 38 -1.59 16.90 -1.76
C ARG A 38 -2.06 15.77 -0.87
N MET A 39 -1.95 15.95 0.44
CA MET A 39 -2.51 15.03 1.43
C MET A 39 -3.68 15.66 2.17
N ARG A 40 -4.69 14.85 2.47
CA ARG A 40 -5.83 15.24 3.30
C ARG A 40 -5.95 14.28 4.48
N PHE A 41 -6.16 14.86 5.66
CA PHE A 41 -6.37 14.13 6.89
C PHE A 41 -7.87 14.19 7.22
N PHE A 42 -8.41 13.05 7.60
CA PHE A 42 -9.82 12.91 7.94
C PHE A 42 -9.96 12.40 9.37
N ASP A 43 -10.99 12.83 10.07
CA ASP A 43 -11.39 12.23 11.34
C ASP A 43 -12.12 10.89 11.11
N LYS A 44 -12.46 10.21 12.22
CA LYS A 44 -13.23 8.96 12.20
C LYS A 44 -14.63 9.08 11.61
N HIS A 45 -15.14 10.30 11.43
CA HIS A 45 -16.44 10.60 10.85
C HIS A 45 -16.32 11.03 9.37
N GLY A 46 -15.11 11.04 8.80
CA GLY A 46 -14.86 11.45 7.42
C GLY A 46 -14.77 12.98 7.22
N ASN A 47 -14.77 13.77 8.28
CA ASN A 47 -14.57 15.22 8.18
C ASN A 47 -13.09 15.52 7.95
N THR A 48 -12.79 16.44 7.03
CA THR A 48 -11.41 16.86 6.78
C THR A 48 -10.89 17.67 7.98
N THR A 49 -9.89 17.13 8.68
CA THR A 49 -9.25 17.78 9.84
C THR A 49 -8.05 18.64 9.42
N GLY A 50 -7.49 18.38 8.25
CA GLY A 50 -6.38 19.15 7.70
C GLY A 50 -6.04 18.72 6.29
N HIS A 51 -5.23 19.53 5.61
CA HIS A 51 -4.62 19.17 4.35
C HIS A 51 -3.24 19.83 4.23
N ILE A 52 -2.35 19.16 3.50
CA ILE A 52 -1.06 19.71 3.09
C ILE A 52 -1.08 19.72 1.57
N ASP A 53 -0.70 20.84 0.97
CA ASP A 53 -0.73 21.04 -0.48
C ASP A 53 0.55 21.76 -0.90
N SER A 54 1.33 21.11 -1.77
CA SER A 54 2.61 21.65 -2.24
C SER A 54 2.47 22.88 -3.13
N PHE A 55 1.29 23.12 -3.70
CA PHE A 55 0.97 24.24 -4.59
C PHE A 55 0.13 25.33 -3.93
N ALA A 56 -0.08 25.28 -2.60
CA ALA A 56 -0.83 26.31 -1.90
C ALA A 56 -0.19 27.69 -2.12
N LYS A 57 -1.00 28.74 -2.32
CA LYS A 57 -0.53 30.13 -2.51
C LYS A 57 0.31 30.68 -1.34
N LYS A 58 0.16 30.06 -0.18
CA LYS A 58 1.02 30.22 1.01
C LYS A 58 1.32 28.81 1.51
N PRO A 59 2.31 28.12 0.92
CA PRO A 59 2.71 26.84 1.47
C PRO A 59 3.28 27.14 2.87
N ASP A 60 2.82 26.43 3.90
CA ASP A 60 3.54 26.45 5.16
C ASP A 60 4.96 25.97 4.86
N LEU A 61 5.97 26.76 5.27
CA LEU A 61 7.38 26.41 5.13
C LEU A 61 7.59 24.99 5.66
N GLY A 62 7.97 24.05 4.79
CA GLY A 62 8.14 22.63 5.11
C GLY A 62 7.04 21.69 4.59
N SER A 63 5.97 22.20 3.96
CA SER A 63 4.88 21.35 3.42
C SER A 63 5.35 20.35 2.36
N ASN A 64 6.27 20.76 1.49
CA ASN A 64 6.82 19.89 0.43
C ASN A 64 7.77 18.83 0.99
N GLU A 65 8.61 19.23 1.95
CA GLU A 65 9.53 18.32 2.64
C GLU A 65 8.75 17.26 3.42
N LEU A 66 7.73 17.69 4.17
CA LEU A 66 6.86 16.77 4.92
C LEU A 66 6.08 15.82 4.00
N ILE A 67 5.52 16.31 2.88
CA ILE A 67 4.87 15.44 1.88
C ILE A 67 5.88 14.42 1.32
N GLY A 68 7.10 14.86 1.00
CA GLY A 68 8.17 14.00 0.50
C GLY A 68 8.58 12.93 1.50
N GLU A 69 8.74 13.29 2.78
CA GLU A 69 9.05 12.36 3.86
C GLU A 69 7.95 11.32 4.07
N ILE A 70 6.68 11.76 4.11
CA ILE A 70 5.54 10.85 4.24
C ILE A 70 5.48 9.90 3.03
N ASN A 71 5.62 10.42 1.81
CA ASN A 71 5.62 9.58 0.61
C ASN A 71 6.74 8.53 0.66
N THR A 72 7.94 8.92 1.11
CA THR A 72 9.08 8.02 1.25
C THR A 72 8.80 6.91 2.25
N LEU A 73 8.33 7.26 3.46
CA LEU A 73 8.02 6.31 4.52
C LEU A 73 6.91 5.33 4.10
N VAL A 74 5.87 5.81 3.42
CA VAL A 74 4.80 4.92 2.97
C VAL A 74 5.24 4.02 1.83
N ILE A 75 6.03 4.51 0.87
CA ILE A 75 6.60 3.67 -0.20
C ILE A 75 7.49 2.58 0.40
N GLU A 76 8.33 2.91 1.38
CA GLU A 76 9.13 1.91 2.09
C GLU A 76 8.28 0.88 2.80
N ALA A 77 7.23 1.30 3.52
CA ALA A 77 6.33 0.39 4.21
C ALA A 77 5.59 -0.54 3.23
N ILE A 78 5.12 -0.01 2.10
CA ILE A 78 4.49 -0.80 1.04
C ILE A 78 5.49 -1.81 0.46
N ASN A 79 6.72 -1.41 0.17
CA ASN A 79 7.73 -2.31 -0.38
C ASN A 79 8.07 -3.44 0.58
N ARG A 80 8.22 -3.15 1.89
CA ARG A 80 8.44 -4.19 2.92
C ARG A 80 7.30 -5.20 2.96
N GLU A 81 6.07 -4.74 2.87
CA GLU A 81 4.90 -5.62 2.87
C GLU A 81 4.80 -6.45 1.59
N ILE A 82 5.11 -5.87 0.42
CA ILE A 82 5.19 -6.64 -0.83
C ILE A 82 6.24 -7.74 -0.72
N THR A 83 7.45 -7.43 -0.23
CA THR A 83 8.50 -8.46 -0.05
C THR A 83 8.08 -9.56 0.90
N ARG A 84 7.40 -9.22 2.02
CA ARG A 84 6.85 -10.21 2.96
C ARG A 84 5.84 -11.13 2.26
N LEU A 85 4.94 -10.56 1.45
CA LEU A 85 3.93 -11.32 0.70
C LEU A 85 4.55 -12.18 -0.41
N GLU A 86 5.58 -11.70 -1.08
CA GLU A 86 6.33 -12.48 -2.09
C GLU A 86 7.05 -13.67 -1.46
N GLN A 87 7.62 -13.51 -0.26
CA GLN A 87 8.19 -14.62 0.52
C GLN A 87 7.10 -15.62 0.93
N GLU A 88 5.98 -15.14 1.45
CA GLU A 88 4.84 -15.99 1.80
C GLU A 88 4.33 -16.79 0.59
N LEU A 89 4.31 -16.18 -0.60
CA LEU A 89 3.93 -16.86 -1.85
C LEU A 89 4.96 -17.92 -2.30
N ALA A 90 6.25 -17.68 -2.08
CA ALA A 90 7.30 -18.64 -2.40
C ALA A 90 7.33 -19.85 -1.43
N GLU A 91 6.87 -19.63 -0.19
CA GLU A 91 6.74 -20.66 0.86
C GLU A 91 5.39 -21.37 0.87
N LEU A 92 4.41 -20.89 0.08
CA LEU A 92 3.29 -21.70 -0.36
C LEU A 92 3.88 -22.78 -1.26
#